data_AF-A0A316X5P9-F1
#
_entry.id   AF-A0A316X5P9-F1
#
_cell.length_a   1.000
_cell.length_b   1.000
_cell.length_c   1.000
_cell.angle_alpha   90.00
_cell.angle_beta   90.00
_cell.angle_gamma   90.00
#
_symmetry.space_group_name_H-M   'P 1'
#
loop_
_entity.id
_entity.type
_entity.pdbx_description
1 polymer ?
#
loop_
_entity_poly.entity_id
_entity_poly.type
_entity_poly.pdbx_seq_one_letter_code
_entity_poly.pdbx_strand_id
1 'polypeptide(L)'
;MTAKEFIVREIDELNDLISREGNKESHLQLKKELSETLYLLSIFDNHQINQKTIKTILELPDSNTGYSDYRIINDCESDNPDHWIEVSIHNEKLRLGAGDIIIKKK
;
A
#
# COMPACT_ATOMS: atom_id res chain seq x y z
N MET A 1 -5.86 -18.30 -16.48
CA MET A 1 -6.50 -17.01 -16.15
C MET A 1 -6.16 -16.67 -14.73
N THR A 2 -5.31 -15.66 -14.53
CA THR A 2 -4.99 -15.10 -13.20
C THR A 2 -6.05 -14.08 -12.78
N ALA A 3 -6.06 -13.68 -11.51
CA ALA A 3 -6.97 -12.64 -11.02
C ALA A 3 -6.77 -11.30 -11.76
N LYS A 4 -5.52 -10.93 -12.06
CA LYS A 4 -5.22 -9.70 -12.83
C LYS A 4 -5.74 -9.79 -14.27
N GLU A 5 -5.51 -10.91 -14.94
CA GLU A 5 -6.03 -11.14 -16.30
C GLU A 5 -7.55 -11.07 -16.35
N PHE A 6 -8.23 -11.63 -15.33
CA PHE A 6 -9.67 -11.51 -15.19
C PHE A 6 -10.09 -10.04 -15.05
N ILE A 7 -9.53 -9.31 -14.08
CA ILE A 7 -9.90 -7.90 -13.83
C ILE A 7 -9.67 -7.01 -15.06
N VAL A 8 -8.54 -7.19 -15.77
CA VAL A 8 -8.26 -6.45 -17.01
C VAL A 8 -9.34 -6.69 -18.06
N ARG A 9 -9.71 -7.96 -18.27
CA ARG A 9 -10.77 -8.30 -19.23
C ARG A 9 -12.11 -7.67 -18.83
N GLU A 10 -12.49 -7.71 -17.56
CA GLU A 10 -13.76 -7.09 -17.11
C GLU A 10 -13.75 -5.56 -17.29
N ILE A 11 -12.59 -4.90 -17.09
CA ILE A 11 -12.43 -3.46 -17.38
C ILE A 11 -12.63 -3.19 -18.88
N ASP A 12 -12.08 -4.03 -19.75
CA ASP A 12 -12.23 -3.89 -21.21
C ASP A 12 -13.70 -4.08 -21.64
N GLU A 13 -14.40 -5.08 -21.09
CA GLU A 13 -15.83 -5.29 -21.32
C GLU A 13 -16.68 -4.09 -20.84
N LEU A 14 -16.34 -3.51 -19.68
CA LEU A 14 -17.00 -2.30 -19.18
C LEU A 14 -16.75 -1.09 -20.08
N ASN A 15 -15.55 -0.94 -20.63
CA ASN A 15 -15.24 0.13 -21.59
C ASN A 15 -16.14 0.02 -22.83
N ASP A 16 -16.30 -1.19 -23.35
CA ASP A 16 -17.19 -1.46 -24.47
C ASP A 16 -18.65 -1.12 -24.13
N LEU A 17 -19.15 -1.55 -22.97
CA LEU A 17 -20.51 -1.25 -22.51
C LEU A 17 -20.76 0.25 -22.32
N ILE A 18 -19.84 0.96 -21.69
CA ILE A 18 -19.92 2.41 -21.48
C ILE A 18 -19.97 3.15 -22.82
N SER A 19 -19.19 2.70 -23.81
CA SER A 19 -19.18 3.29 -25.14
C SER A 19 -20.47 3.07 -25.92
N ARG A 20 -21.13 1.92 -25.74
CA ARG A 20 -22.34 1.51 -26.49
C ARG A 20 -23.65 1.95 -25.86
N GLU A 21 -23.79 1.76 -24.54
CA GLU A 21 -25.06 1.95 -23.84
C GLU A 21 -25.19 3.34 -23.19
N GLY A 22 -24.16 4.17 -23.33
CA GLY A 22 -24.06 5.44 -22.64
C GLY A 22 -23.58 5.27 -21.19
N ASN A 23 -23.21 6.39 -20.59
CA ASN A 23 -22.52 6.45 -19.30
C ASN A 23 -23.47 6.10 -18.14
N LYS A 24 -23.66 4.79 -17.86
CA LYS A 24 -24.35 4.32 -16.67
C LYS A 24 -23.42 4.50 -15.47
N GLU A 25 -23.85 5.29 -14.49
CA GLU A 25 -23.08 5.59 -13.27
C GLU A 25 -22.56 4.32 -12.57
N SER A 26 -23.35 3.25 -12.55
CA SER A 26 -22.93 1.95 -12.00
C SER A 26 -21.75 1.30 -12.74
N HIS A 27 -21.70 1.40 -14.07
CA HIS A 27 -20.60 0.86 -14.87
C HIS A 27 -19.31 1.66 -14.67
N LEU A 28 -19.42 2.99 -14.56
CA LEU A 28 -18.29 3.86 -14.25
C LEU A 28 -17.72 3.56 -12.86
N GLN A 29 -18.60 3.40 -11.87
CA GLN A 29 -18.19 3.11 -10.49
C GLN A 29 -17.50 1.74 -10.41
N LEU A 30 -18.07 0.70 -11.02
CA LEU A 30 -17.44 -0.62 -11.05
C LEU A 30 -16.09 -0.60 -11.77
N LYS A 31 -15.98 0.09 -12.90
CA LYS A 31 -14.70 0.24 -13.62
C LYS A 31 -13.64 0.90 -12.73
N LYS A 32 -14.02 1.92 -11.95
CA LYS A 32 -13.13 2.61 -11.01
C LYS A 32 -12.63 1.65 -9.94
N GLU A 33 -13.53 0.91 -9.29
CA GLU A 33 -13.19 -0.06 -8.25
C GLU A 33 -12.27 -1.18 -8.76
N LEU A 34 -12.53 -1.70 -9.97
CA LEU A 34 -11.68 -2.70 -10.61
C LEU A 34 -10.29 -2.15 -10.94
N SER A 35 -10.21 -0.90 -11.41
CA SER A 35 -8.93 -0.23 -11.70
C SER A 35 -8.11 0.00 -10.44
N GLU A 36 -8.76 0.44 -9.35
CA GLU A 36 -8.14 0.59 -8.03
C GLU A 36 -7.63 -0.76 -7.50
N THR A 37 -8.42 -1.82 -7.65
CA THR A 37 -8.04 -3.18 -7.26
C THR A 37 -6.81 -3.67 -8.05
N LEU A 38 -6.80 -3.45 -9.36
CA LEU A 38 -5.67 -3.83 -10.22
C LEU A 38 -4.38 -3.10 -9.82
N TYR A 39 -4.49 -1.81 -9.51
CA TYR A 39 -3.38 -1.00 -9.01
C TYR A 39 -2.83 -1.56 -7.69
N LEU A 40 -3.68 -1.86 -6.70
CA LEU A 40 -3.25 -2.44 -5.42
C LEU A 40 -2.57 -3.81 -5.60
N LEU A 41 -3.11 -4.67 -6.47
CA LEU A 41 -2.47 -5.93 -6.82
C LEU A 41 -1.10 -5.74 -7.50
N SER A 42 -0.90 -4.65 -8.24
CA SER A 42 0.42 -4.33 -8.81
C SER A 42 1.45 -3.95 -7.75
N ILE A 43 1.05 -3.15 -6.75
CA ILE A 43 1.89 -2.79 -5.60
C ILE A 43 2.28 -4.06 -4.83
N PHE A 44 1.31 -4.92 -4.54
CA PHE A 44 1.56 -6.14 -3.79
C PHE A 44 2.54 -7.07 -4.50
N ASP A 45 2.41 -7.24 -5.81
CA ASP A 45 3.35 -8.06 -6.57
C ASP A 45 4.77 -7.44 -6.60
N ASN A 46 4.88 -6.13 -6.84
CA ASN A 46 6.17 -5.42 -6.90
C ASN A 46 6.94 -5.54 -5.58
N HIS A 47 6.23 -5.56 -4.45
CA HIS A 47 6.82 -5.69 -3.12
C HIS A 47 6.80 -7.14 -2.58
N GLN A 48 6.35 -8.10 -3.38
CA GLN A 48 6.17 -9.51 -2.99
C GLN A 48 5.37 -9.67 -1.69
N ILE A 49 4.29 -8.91 -1.56
CA ILE A 49 3.35 -8.90 -0.44
C ILE A 49 2.23 -9.88 -0.76
N ASN A 50 2.13 -10.96 0.02
CA ASN A 50 1.05 -11.93 -0.06
C ASN A 50 0.91 -12.68 1.28
N GLN A 51 -0.14 -13.49 1.40
CA GLN A 51 -0.43 -14.23 2.64
C GLN A 51 0.76 -15.08 3.16
N LYS A 52 1.60 -15.59 2.27
CA LYS A 52 2.76 -16.42 2.66
C LYS A 52 3.91 -15.56 3.15
N THR A 53 4.09 -14.35 2.60
CA THR A 53 5.23 -13.46 2.90
C THR A 53 4.95 -12.44 4.00
N ILE A 54 3.70 -12.13 4.33
CA ILE A 54 3.35 -11.21 5.41
C ILE A 54 3.42 -11.94 6.76
N LYS A 55 4.11 -11.34 7.72
CA LYS A 55 4.11 -11.75 9.14
C LYS A 55 3.00 -11.04 9.90
N THR A 56 2.92 -9.71 9.78
CA THR A 56 1.88 -8.89 10.43
C THR A 56 1.70 -7.58 9.68
N ILE A 57 0.52 -6.99 9.80
CA ILE A 57 0.22 -5.62 9.39
C ILE A 57 -0.08 -4.85 10.68
N LEU A 58 0.53 -3.68 10.84
CA LEU A 58 0.38 -2.83 12.02
C LEU A 58 -0.01 -1.44 11.56
N GLU A 59 -1.02 -0.86 12.19
CA GLU A 59 -1.36 0.55 12.06
C GLU A 59 -0.70 1.30 13.24
N LEU A 60 -0.02 2.40 12.94
CA LEU A 60 0.64 3.19 13.97
C LEU A 60 -0.40 3.93 14.81
N PRO A 61 -0.39 3.74 16.15
CA PRO A 61 -1.42 4.32 17.01
C PRO A 61 -1.20 5.83 17.16
N ASP A 62 -2.29 6.55 17.45
CA ASP A 62 -2.17 7.91 17.95
C ASP A 62 -1.60 7.88 19.38
N SER A 63 -0.43 8.49 19.55
CA SER A 63 0.26 8.58 20.83
C SER A 63 -0.28 9.71 21.73
N ASN A 64 -1.23 10.53 21.26
CA ASN A 64 -1.79 11.70 21.96
C ASN A 64 -0.72 12.70 22.44
N THR A 65 0.43 12.74 21.78
CA THR A 65 1.58 13.58 22.13
C THR A 65 1.63 14.91 21.35
N GLY A 66 0.56 15.25 20.62
CA GLY A 66 0.52 16.44 19.77
C GLY A 66 1.28 16.23 18.47
N TYR A 67 2.19 17.15 18.11
CA TYR A 67 3.01 17.06 16.90
C TYR A 67 4.23 16.15 17.12
N SER A 68 4.02 14.85 16.98
CA SER A 68 5.08 13.84 17.08
C SER A 68 5.02 12.86 15.93
N ASP A 69 6.18 12.54 15.37
CA ASP A 69 6.33 11.52 14.34
C ASP A 69 7.00 10.27 14.90
N TYR A 70 6.60 9.11 14.38
CA TYR A 70 7.36 7.88 14.52
C TYR A 70 8.60 7.93 13.62
N ARG A 71 9.73 7.47 14.18
CA ARG A 71 11.02 7.40 13.48
C ARG A 71 11.42 5.94 13.30
N ILE A 72 11.97 5.59 12.14
CA ILE A 72 12.61 4.28 11.96
C ILE A 72 14.11 4.43 12.24
N ILE A 73 14.58 3.70 13.25
CA ILE A 73 15.95 3.76 13.74
C ILE A 73 16.60 2.38 13.56
N ASN A 74 17.85 2.38 13.07
CA ASN A 74 18.76 1.25 13.18
C ASN A 74 19.61 1.48 14.43
N ASP A 75 19.53 0.54 15.37
CA ASP A 75 20.25 0.58 16.64
C ASP A 75 21.75 0.31 16.50
N CYS A 76 22.20 -0.13 15.32
CA CYS A 76 23.59 -0.45 15.01
C CYS A 76 24.22 -1.45 16.01
N GLU A 77 23.42 -2.40 16.50
CA GLU A 77 23.85 -3.41 17.49
C GLU A 77 24.39 -2.80 18.79
N SER A 78 23.90 -1.61 19.16
CA SER A 78 24.33 -0.86 20.34
C SER A 78 23.14 -0.45 21.19
N ASP A 79 23.24 -0.65 22.51
CA ASP A 79 22.27 -0.11 23.47
C ASP A 79 22.45 1.40 23.72
N ASN A 80 23.58 1.98 23.28
CA ASN A 80 23.82 3.42 23.36
C ASN A 80 23.10 4.16 22.21
N PRO A 81 22.10 5.03 22.50
CA PRO A 81 21.36 5.77 21.49
C PRO A 81 22.21 6.73 20.64
N ASP A 82 23.37 7.16 21.12
CA ASP A 82 24.29 8.02 20.36
C ASP A 82 24.87 7.32 19.12
N HIS A 83 24.81 5.98 19.06
CA HIS A 83 25.25 5.19 17.92
C HIS A 83 24.12 4.86 16.94
N TRP A 84 22.89 5.21 17.30
CA TRP A 84 21.73 4.91 16.49
C TRP A 84 21.65 5.83 15.28
N ILE A 85 21.29 5.24 14.13
CA ILE A 85 21.12 6.00 12.90
C ILE A 85 19.67 5.93 12.45
N GLU A 86 19.13 7.10 12.12
CA GLU A 86 17.82 7.14 11.49
C GLU A 86 17.90 6.64 10.05
N VAL A 87 17.04 5.67 9.72
CA VAL A 87 16.98 5.05 8.39
C VAL A 87 16.66 6.11 7.34
N SER A 88 17.39 6.06 6.23
CA SER A 88 17.13 6.88 5.05
C SER A 88 16.94 6.02 3.82
N ILE A 89 15.87 6.29 3.07
CA ILE A 89 15.53 5.61 1.83
C ILE A 89 15.44 6.69 0.76
N HIS A 90 16.13 6.51 -0.37
CA HIS A 90 16.23 7.53 -1.44
C HIS A 90 16.66 8.92 -0.94
N ASN A 91 17.60 8.97 0.03
CA ASN A 91 18.11 10.18 0.69
C ASN A 91 17.08 10.97 1.50
N GLU A 92 15.91 10.40 1.78
CA GLU A 92 14.90 10.99 2.65
C GLU A 92 14.83 10.24 3.98
N LYS A 93 14.58 10.99 5.05
CA LYS A 93 14.35 10.43 6.38
C LYS A 93 12.89 10.03 6.49
N LEU A 94 12.64 8.75 6.80
CA LEU A 94 11.28 8.23 6.88
C LEU A 94 10.64 8.61 8.23
N ARG A 95 9.77 9.62 8.19
CA ARG A 95 8.89 10.04 9.29
C ARG A 95 7.50 9.46 9.04
N LEU A 96 6.94 8.78 10.04
CA LEU A 96 5.61 8.18 9.95
C LEU A 96 4.67 8.83 10.95
N GLY A 97 3.42 9.01 10.55
CA GLY A 97 2.34 9.56 11.37
C GLY A 97 1.46 8.48 11.98
N ALA A 98 0.54 8.91 12.85
CA ALA A 98 -0.57 8.06 13.29
C ALA A 98 -1.44 7.67 12.07
N GLY A 99 -1.87 6.41 12.02
CA GLY A 99 -2.63 5.84 10.90
C GLY A 99 -1.77 5.27 9.76
N ASP A 100 -0.46 5.56 9.72
CA ASP A 100 0.42 4.91 8.74
C ASP A 100 0.51 3.40 8.99
N ILE A 101 0.62 2.63 7.91
CA ILE A 101 0.62 1.17 7.93
C ILE A 101 2.03 0.61 7.72
N ILE A 102 2.46 -0.26 8.63
CA ILE A 102 3.69 -1.05 8.51
C ILE A 102 3.33 -2.49 8.18
N ILE A 103 3.81 -2.97 7.02
CA ILE A 103 3.74 -4.38 6.63
C ILE A 103 5.06 -5.05 6.99
N LYS A 104 5.06 -5.89 8.02
CA LYS A 104 6.24 -6.70 8.37
C LYS A 104 6.18 -8.01 7.60
N LYS A 105 7.22 -8.29 6.81
CA LYS A 105 7.40 -9.56 6.09
C LYS A 105 7.98 -10.63 7.02
N LYS A 106 7.83 -11.90 6.63
CA LYS A 106 8.44 -13.06 7.31
C LYS A 106 9.93 -13.14 7.03
#